data_AF-A0A0F9IQN8-F1
#
_entry.id   AF-A0A0F9IQN8-F1
#
_cell.length_a   1.000
_cell.length_b   1.000
_cell.length_c   1.000
_cell.angle_alpha   90.00
_cell.angle_beta   90.00
_cell.angle_gamma   90.00
#
_symmetry.space_group_name_H-M   'P 1'
#
loop_
_entity.id
_entity.type
_entity.pdbx_description
1 polymer ?
#
loop_
_entity_poly.entity_id
_entity_poly.type
_entity_poly.pdbx_seq_one_letter_code
_entity_poly.pdbx_strand_id
1 'polypeptide(L)'
;NETTINANYTDSYNLWYGVRAVWNFTVGAYLEQPSYTEDILVFKDPLDFKTILDDYNTIAAELSGFIQLAGFNFPYLTADDFLWHFALNGFAVASPRPVYLTELINELGCVNVSASGSTLVFERSGETNYTIEISYGEDGTMSFFTVKDVSESVIFQIISANSEWVFYLILVILAVCGAGLVAFIVITRRKPKK
;
A
#
# COMPACT_ATOMS: atom_id res chain seq x y z
N ASN A 1 13.89 -21.18 -18.98
CA ASN A 1 15.36 -21.13 -19.07
C ASN A 1 15.84 -20.09 -18.04
N GLU A 2 15.80 -20.47 -16.76
CA GLU A 2 16.15 -19.60 -15.62
C GLU A 2 17.60 -19.10 -15.71
N THR A 3 18.48 -19.95 -16.25
CA THR A 3 19.90 -19.68 -16.43
C THR A 3 20.19 -18.52 -17.39
N THR A 4 19.34 -18.32 -18.42
CA THR A 4 19.47 -17.19 -19.35
C THR A 4 18.92 -15.90 -18.78
N ILE A 5 17.83 -15.95 -18.01
CA ILE A 5 17.29 -14.77 -17.33
C ILE A 5 18.29 -14.26 -16.28
N ASN A 6 18.79 -15.16 -15.42
CA ASN A 6 19.77 -14.79 -14.38
C ASN A 6 21.12 -14.33 -14.95
N ALA A 7 21.45 -14.69 -16.20
CA ALA A 7 22.66 -14.23 -16.87
C ALA A 7 22.51 -12.84 -17.52
N ASN A 8 21.29 -12.48 -17.93
CA ASN A 8 21.01 -11.21 -18.62
C ASN A 8 20.51 -10.11 -17.67
N TYR A 9 19.93 -10.47 -16.53
CA TYR A 9 19.42 -9.54 -15.52
C TYR A 9 20.17 -9.75 -14.21
N THR A 10 21.35 -9.13 -14.10
CA THR A 10 22.26 -9.29 -12.95
C THR A 10 22.10 -8.23 -11.88
N ASP A 11 21.22 -7.25 -12.11
CA ASP A 11 21.09 -6.11 -11.22
C ASP A 11 20.49 -6.52 -9.88
N SER A 12 21.16 -6.10 -8.81
CA SER A 12 20.71 -6.31 -7.44
C SER A 12 20.18 -5.01 -6.88
N TYR A 13 18.91 -5.00 -6.50
CA TYR A 13 18.26 -3.83 -5.92
C TYR A 13 18.43 -3.79 -4.40
N ASN A 14 18.70 -2.60 -3.87
CA ASN A 14 18.68 -2.38 -2.43
C ASN A 14 17.24 -2.09 -1.99
N LEU A 15 16.63 -3.07 -1.33
CA LEU A 15 15.27 -2.99 -0.84
C LEU A 15 15.23 -3.01 0.69
N TRP A 16 14.33 -2.21 1.25
CA TRP A 16 13.78 -2.46 2.57
C TRP A 16 12.56 -3.36 2.45
N TYR A 17 12.32 -4.08 3.54
CA TYR A 17 11.32 -5.12 3.62
C TYR A 17 10.42 -4.88 4.82
N GLY A 18 9.12 -4.97 4.60
CA GLY A 18 8.10 -5.03 5.64
C GLY A 18 7.17 -6.22 5.43
N VAL A 19 6.38 -6.54 6.45
CA VAL A 19 5.33 -7.57 6.36
C VAL A 19 4.00 -6.93 6.68
N ARG A 20 2.98 -7.21 5.86
CA ARG A 20 1.59 -6.90 6.19
C ARG A 20 0.77 -8.15 6.39
N ALA A 21 -0.12 -8.10 7.38
CA ALA A 21 -1.16 -9.08 7.59
C ALA A 21 -2.41 -8.64 6.82
N VAL A 22 -2.97 -9.53 5.99
CA VAL A 22 -4.09 -9.22 5.11
C VAL A 22 -5.28 -10.10 5.45
N TRP A 23 -6.44 -9.47 5.60
CA TRP A 23 -7.73 -10.14 5.75
C TRP A 23 -8.54 -9.96 4.47
N ASN A 24 -9.03 -11.07 3.92
CA ASN A 24 -9.98 -11.01 2.83
C ASN A 24 -11.27 -10.33 3.27
N PHE A 25 -11.92 -9.65 2.32
CA PHE A 25 -13.23 -9.09 2.54
C PHE A 25 -14.19 -10.18 3.03
N THR A 26 -14.89 -9.90 4.13
CA THR A 26 -15.86 -10.81 4.73
C THR A 26 -17.04 -10.03 5.28
N VAL A 27 -18.21 -10.67 5.25
CA VAL A 27 -19.44 -10.16 5.90
C VAL A 27 -19.52 -10.55 7.38
N GLY A 28 -18.65 -11.45 7.84
CA GLY A 28 -18.57 -11.91 9.23
C GLY A 28 -17.55 -11.13 10.06
N ALA A 29 -17.36 -11.55 11.32
CA ALA A 29 -16.27 -11.02 12.13
C ALA A 29 -14.91 -11.41 11.56
N TYR A 30 -13.93 -10.51 11.67
CA TYR A 30 -12.54 -10.85 11.35
C TYR A 30 -12.03 -11.92 12.31
N LEU A 31 -11.37 -12.93 11.73
CA LEU A 31 -10.64 -13.92 12.51
C LEU A 31 -9.38 -13.28 13.09
N GLU A 32 -8.90 -13.79 14.21
CA GLU A 32 -7.65 -13.32 14.82
C GLU A 32 -6.44 -13.50 13.88
N GLN A 33 -6.42 -14.60 13.12
CA GLN A 33 -5.38 -14.88 12.15
C GLN A 33 -5.71 -14.21 10.80
N PRO A 34 -4.72 -13.62 10.11
CA PRO A 34 -4.93 -13.08 8.78
C PRO A 34 -5.23 -14.18 7.78
N SER A 35 -5.85 -13.80 6.66
CA SER A 35 -6.06 -14.71 5.53
C SER A 35 -4.71 -15.11 4.90
N TYR A 36 -3.77 -14.18 4.85
CA TYR A 36 -2.39 -14.39 4.44
C TYR A 36 -1.51 -13.22 4.88
N THR A 37 -0.21 -13.40 4.80
CA THR A 37 0.80 -12.34 4.98
C THR A 37 1.44 -12.04 3.65
N GLU A 38 1.73 -10.77 3.41
CA GLU A 38 2.43 -10.33 2.21
C GLU A 38 3.65 -9.50 2.56
N ASP A 39 4.66 -9.64 1.72
CA ASP A 39 5.88 -8.86 1.79
C ASP A 39 5.64 -7.50 1.11
N ILE A 40 6.01 -6.43 1.81
CA ILE A 40 6.04 -5.07 1.27
C ILE A 40 7.49 -4.76 0.92
N LEU A 41 7.73 -4.51 -0.37
CA LEU A 41 9.03 -4.09 -0.88
C LEU A 41 9.07 -2.56 -0.98
N VAL A 42 10.11 -1.96 -0.40
CA VAL A 42 10.40 -0.53 -0.54
C VAL A 42 11.76 -0.40 -1.18
N PHE A 43 11.78 -0.03 -2.45
CA PHE A 43 13.03 0.29 -3.14
C PHE A 43 13.63 1.54 -2.52
N LYS A 44 14.95 1.55 -2.37
CA LYS A 44 15.65 2.70 -1.80
C LYS A 44 15.83 3.81 -2.84
N ASP A 45 16.09 3.44 -4.09
CA ASP A 45 16.36 4.36 -5.19
C ASP A 45 15.17 4.36 -6.17
N PRO A 46 14.49 5.51 -6.38
CA PRO A 46 13.43 5.60 -7.36
C PRO A 46 13.85 5.23 -8.80
N LEU A 47 15.12 5.38 -9.16
CA LEU A 47 15.64 4.99 -10.48
C LEU A 47 15.46 3.48 -10.75
N ASP A 48 15.50 2.65 -9.69
CA ASP A 48 15.32 1.20 -9.81
C ASP A 48 13.98 0.84 -10.46
N PHE A 49 12.94 1.63 -10.22
CA PHE A 49 11.63 1.43 -10.87
C PHE A 49 11.70 1.63 -12.39
N LYS A 50 12.52 2.56 -12.87
CA LYS A 50 12.70 2.80 -14.30
C LYS A 50 13.40 1.62 -14.97
N THR A 51 14.45 1.10 -14.34
CA THR A 51 15.15 -0.10 -14.82
C THR A 51 14.19 -1.28 -14.92
N ILE A 52 13.39 -1.54 -13.88
CA ILE A 52 12.40 -2.63 -13.88
C ILE A 52 11.38 -2.46 -15.00
N LEU A 53 10.87 -1.24 -15.22
CA LEU A 53 9.92 -0.96 -16.29
C LEU A 53 10.52 -1.19 -17.68
N ASP A 54 11.75 -0.71 -17.91
CA ASP A 54 12.45 -0.86 -19.19
C ASP A 54 12.77 -2.33 -19.49
N ASP A 55 13.23 -3.07 -18.48
CA ASP A 55 13.51 -4.50 -18.58
C ASP A 55 12.22 -5.27 -18.89
N TYR A 56 11.14 -5.01 -18.14
CA TYR A 56 9.84 -5.62 -18.40
C TYR A 56 9.38 -5.38 -19.83
N ASN A 57 9.44 -4.13 -20.30
CA ASN A 57 8.98 -3.77 -21.65
C ASN A 57 9.86 -4.38 -22.75
N THR A 58 11.17 -4.52 -22.50
CA THR A 58 12.11 -5.22 -23.39
C THR A 58 11.74 -6.70 -23.50
N ILE A 59 11.54 -7.37 -22.36
CA ILE A 59 11.12 -8.79 -22.31
C ILE A 59 9.77 -8.97 -23.00
N ALA A 60 8.80 -8.09 -22.72
CA ALA A 60 7.48 -8.14 -23.32
C ALA A 60 7.55 -8.04 -24.85
N ALA A 61 8.41 -7.15 -25.37
CA ALA A 61 8.64 -7.01 -26.80
C ALA A 61 9.23 -8.28 -27.43
N GLU A 62 10.26 -8.86 -26.81
CA GLU A 62 10.91 -10.10 -27.27
C GLU A 62 9.96 -11.30 -27.30
N LEU A 63 9.08 -11.38 -26.31
CA LEU A 63 8.17 -12.53 -26.12
C LEU A 63 6.83 -12.39 -26.85
N SER A 64 6.46 -11.17 -27.26
CA SER A 64 5.16 -10.84 -27.86
C SER A 64 4.73 -11.81 -28.97
N GLY A 65 5.64 -12.17 -29.89
CA GLY A 65 5.33 -13.07 -31.00
C GLY A 65 5.15 -14.55 -30.63
N PHE A 66 5.92 -15.07 -29.67
CA PHE A 66 5.87 -16.48 -29.28
C PHE A 66 4.72 -16.77 -28.29
N ILE A 67 4.43 -15.78 -27.43
CA ILE A 67 3.46 -15.94 -26.34
C ILE A 67 2.03 -15.64 -26.81
N GLN A 68 1.84 -14.76 -27.80
CA GLN A 68 0.53 -14.57 -28.45
C GLN A 68 0.03 -15.84 -29.14
N LEU A 69 0.92 -16.67 -29.68
CA LEU A 69 0.56 -17.99 -30.24
C LEU A 69 0.07 -18.97 -29.18
N ALA A 70 0.43 -18.76 -27.92
CA ALA A 70 -0.03 -19.55 -26.77
C ALA A 70 -1.27 -18.94 -26.08
N GLY A 71 -1.85 -17.86 -26.63
CA GLY A 71 -3.04 -17.20 -26.10
C GLY A 71 -2.79 -16.27 -24.91
N PHE A 72 -1.52 -15.99 -24.59
CA PHE A 72 -1.13 -15.03 -23.55
C PHE A 72 -0.64 -13.73 -24.21
N ASN A 73 -0.81 -12.60 -23.53
CA ASN A 73 -0.30 -11.31 -24.00
C ASN A 73 0.40 -10.60 -22.84
N PHE A 74 1.65 -10.19 -23.05
CA PHE A 74 2.34 -9.30 -22.12
C PHE A 74 2.12 -7.88 -22.60
N PRO A 75 1.28 -7.09 -21.91
CA PRO A 75 1.04 -5.72 -22.34
C PRO A 75 2.30 -4.90 -22.15
N TYR A 76 2.57 -4.00 -23.10
CA TYR A 76 3.52 -2.93 -22.88
C TYR A 76 2.96 -1.98 -21.82
N LEU A 77 3.75 -1.64 -20.80
CA LEU A 77 3.32 -0.76 -19.72
C LEU A 77 3.87 0.64 -19.91
N THR A 78 3.01 1.63 -19.76
CA THR A 78 3.43 3.04 -19.62
C THR A 78 3.94 3.30 -18.20
N ALA A 79 4.68 4.37 -18.00
CA ALA A 79 5.13 4.81 -16.68
C ALA A 79 3.95 5.01 -15.71
N ASP A 80 2.87 5.65 -16.18
CA ASP A 80 1.66 5.89 -15.40
C ASP A 80 0.97 4.57 -15.00
N ASP A 81 0.85 3.61 -15.93
CA ASP A 81 0.23 2.31 -15.65
C ASP A 81 1.07 1.44 -14.72
N PHE A 82 2.39 1.46 -14.91
CA PHE A 82 3.33 0.75 -14.06
C PHE A 82 3.23 1.25 -12.60
N LEU A 83 3.32 2.57 -12.39
CA LEU A 83 3.21 3.14 -11.06
C LEU A 83 1.82 2.90 -10.44
N TRP A 84 0.76 2.94 -11.26
CA TRP A 84 -0.59 2.61 -10.82
C TRP A 84 -0.70 1.18 -10.30
N HIS A 85 -0.10 0.21 -11.00
CA HIS A 85 -0.09 -1.18 -10.55
C HIS A 85 0.62 -1.34 -9.21
N PHE A 86 1.75 -0.65 -8.99
CA PHE A 86 2.40 -0.63 -7.68
C PHE A 86 1.47 -0.02 -6.62
N ALA A 87 0.88 1.14 -6.90
CA ALA A 87 0.03 1.85 -5.96
C ALA A 87 -1.14 0.99 -5.46
N LEU A 88 -1.81 0.26 -6.36
CA LEU A 88 -2.91 -0.64 -6.00
C LEU A 88 -2.47 -1.87 -5.19
N ASN A 89 -1.24 -2.34 -5.38
CA ASN A 89 -0.72 -3.52 -4.68
C ASN A 89 -0.04 -3.17 -3.35
N GLY A 90 -0.23 -1.96 -2.84
CA GLY A 90 0.30 -1.51 -1.56
C GLY A 90 1.74 -1.05 -1.62
N PHE A 91 2.06 -0.30 -2.66
CA PHE A 91 3.27 0.47 -2.74
C PHE A 91 3.54 1.22 -1.44
N ALA A 92 4.76 1.10 -0.93
CA ALA A 92 5.23 1.84 0.24
C ALA A 92 6.42 2.71 -0.15
N VAL A 93 6.55 3.83 0.56
CA VAL A 93 7.34 4.98 0.13
C VAL A 93 8.40 5.27 1.18
N ALA A 94 9.64 5.44 0.74
CA ALA A 94 10.73 5.79 1.63
C ALA A 94 10.65 7.24 2.13
N SER A 95 11.27 7.50 3.28
CA SER A 95 11.47 8.86 3.79
C SER A 95 12.72 9.50 3.18
N PRO A 96 12.72 10.79 2.80
CA PRO A 96 11.62 11.77 2.91
C PRO A 96 10.59 11.63 1.77
N ARG A 97 9.33 11.34 2.12
CA ARG A 97 8.28 10.95 1.15
C ARG A 97 8.03 11.98 0.04
N PRO A 98 7.97 13.30 0.31
CA PRO A 98 7.74 14.26 -0.77
C PRO A 98 8.84 14.28 -1.83
N VAL A 99 10.09 14.13 -1.39
CA VAL A 99 11.26 14.06 -2.27
C VAL A 99 11.22 12.77 -3.06
N TYR A 100 11.05 11.64 -2.35
CA TYR A 100 11.03 10.31 -2.96
C TYR A 100 9.94 10.17 -4.04
N LEU A 101 8.70 10.61 -3.75
CA LEU A 101 7.60 10.53 -4.71
C LEU A 101 7.85 11.41 -5.94
N THR A 102 8.41 12.59 -5.73
CA THR A 102 8.74 13.51 -6.83
C THR A 102 9.84 12.94 -7.72
N GLU A 103 10.91 12.40 -7.12
CA GLU A 103 11.98 11.71 -7.83
C GLU A 103 11.43 10.51 -8.61
N LEU A 104 10.61 9.67 -8.00
CA LEU A 104 10.00 8.52 -8.67
C LEU A 104 9.21 8.89 -9.93
N ILE A 105 8.34 9.90 -9.84
CA ILE A 105 7.55 10.38 -10.98
C ILE A 105 8.47 10.89 -12.09
N ASN A 106 9.51 11.63 -11.73
CA ASN A 106 10.45 12.21 -12.68
C ASN A 106 11.31 11.14 -13.38
N GLU A 107 11.85 10.18 -12.62
CA GLU A 107 12.67 9.09 -13.17
C GLU A 107 11.86 8.16 -14.07
N LEU A 108 10.61 7.87 -13.67
CA LEU A 108 9.69 7.11 -14.51
C LEU A 108 9.24 7.87 -15.76
N GLY A 109 9.23 9.21 -15.71
CA GLY A 109 8.69 10.05 -16.76
C GLY A 109 7.16 9.97 -16.85
N CYS A 110 6.48 9.90 -15.71
CA CYS A 110 5.03 9.89 -15.64
C CYS A 110 4.42 11.18 -16.23
N VAL A 111 3.29 11.06 -16.92
CA VAL A 111 2.60 12.18 -17.59
C VAL A 111 1.32 12.54 -16.86
N ASN A 112 0.59 11.53 -16.38
CA ASN A 112 -0.72 11.69 -15.74
C ASN A 112 -0.65 11.45 -14.23
N VAL A 113 0.55 11.50 -13.65
CA VAL A 113 0.78 11.36 -12.22
C VAL A 113 1.58 12.56 -11.73
N SER A 114 1.15 13.12 -10.61
CA SER A 114 1.87 14.20 -9.91
C SER A 114 2.01 13.87 -8.42
N ALA A 115 2.92 14.56 -7.73
CA ALA A 115 3.09 14.47 -6.29
C ALA A 115 2.77 15.82 -5.64
N SER A 116 2.01 15.77 -4.55
CA SER A 116 1.73 16.90 -3.68
C SER A 116 2.05 16.52 -2.24
N GLY A 117 3.22 16.94 -1.73
CA GLY A 117 3.69 16.50 -0.43
C GLY A 117 3.86 14.98 -0.38
N SER A 118 3.22 14.31 0.58
CA SER A 118 3.23 12.84 0.70
C SER A 118 2.07 12.17 -0.04
N THR A 119 1.51 12.81 -1.06
CA THR A 119 0.36 12.31 -1.81
C THR A 119 0.69 12.17 -3.29
N LEU A 120 0.44 11.00 -3.86
CA LEU A 120 0.40 10.79 -5.31
C LEU A 120 -1.00 11.13 -5.84
N VAL A 121 -1.06 11.84 -6.95
CA VAL A 121 -2.30 12.22 -7.63
C VAL A 121 -2.26 11.66 -9.04
N PHE A 122 -3.20 10.77 -9.36
CA PHE A 122 -3.35 10.14 -10.67
C PHE A 122 -4.57 10.72 -11.38
N GLU A 123 -4.40 11.11 -12.63
CA GLU A 123 -5.50 11.39 -13.55
C GLU A 123 -5.78 10.15 -14.39
N ARG A 124 -7.00 9.60 -14.28
CA ARG A 124 -7.40 8.37 -14.98
C ARG A 124 -8.71 8.56 -15.74
N SER A 125 -8.82 7.92 -16.89
CA SER A 125 -10.04 7.88 -17.68
C SER A 125 -10.70 6.50 -17.59
N GLY A 126 -11.99 6.48 -17.27
CA GLY A 126 -12.86 5.30 -17.31
C GLY A 126 -14.15 5.63 -18.06
N GLU A 127 -15.32 5.41 -17.44
CA GLU A 127 -16.59 5.94 -17.97
C GLU A 127 -16.58 7.47 -18.03
N THR A 128 -15.97 8.10 -17.01
CA THR A 128 -15.61 9.52 -16.99
C THR A 128 -14.14 9.69 -16.59
N ASN A 129 -13.65 10.93 -16.53
CA ASN A 129 -12.35 11.20 -15.93
C ASN A 129 -12.47 11.21 -14.40
N TYR A 130 -11.41 10.75 -13.74
CA TYR A 130 -11.31 10.68 -12.29
C TYR A 130 -9.93 11.14 -11.84
N THR A 131 -9.91 11.80 -10.69
CA THR A 131 -8.68 12.13 -9.97
C THR A 131 -8.57 11.21 -8.77
N ILE A 132 -7.46 10.48 -8.65
CA ILE A 132 -7.20 9.56 -7.54
C ILE A 132 -6.06 10.11 -6.71
N GLU A 133 -6.29 10.30 -5.42
CA GLU A 133 -5.31 10.79 -4.47
C GLU A 133 -4.92 9.68 -3.49
N ILE A 134 -3.65 9.34 -3.46
CA ILE A 134 -3.08 8.29 -2.59
C ILE A 134 -2.08 8.96 -1.64
N SER A 135 -2.46 9.11 -0.38
CA SER A 135 -1.62 9.77 0.62
C SER A 135 -0.92 8.75 1.51
N TYR A 136 0.36 8.98 1.76
CA TYR A 136 1.22 8.10 2.56
C TYR A 136 1.46 8.67 3.97
N GLY A 137 1.24 7.83 4.98
CA GLY A 137 1.39 8.17 6.40
C GLY A 137 2.84 8.17 6.87
N GLU A 138 3.03 8.26 8.19
CA GLU A 138 4.36 8.33 8.81
C GLU A 138 5.23 7.08 8.56
N ASP A 139 4.62 5.91 8.46
CA ASP A 139 5.33 4.66 8.19
C ASP A 139 5.63 4.45 6.70
N GLY A 140 5.26 5.40 5.84
CA GLY A 140 5.45 5.29 4.39
C GLY A 140 4.43 4.39 3.68
N THR A 141 3.47 3.82 4.42
CA THR A 141 2.35 3.05 3.86
C THR A 141 1.17 3.95 3.51
N MET A 142 0.31 3.48 2.61
CA MET A 142 -0.91 4.19 2.21
C MET A 142 -1.81 4.43 3.43
N SER A 143 -2.15 5.70 3.66
CA SER A 143 -3.07 6.14 4.71
C SER A 143 -4.42 6.58 4.16
N PHE A 144 -4.46 7.17 2.97
CA PHE A 144 -5.70 7.56 2.32
C PHE A 144 -5.66 7.17 0.86
N PHE A 145 -6.79 6.68 0.36
CA PHE A 145 -7.06 6.50 -1.05
C PHE A 145 -8.39 7.17 -1.35
N THR A 146 -8.40 8.23 -2.14
CA THR A 146 -9.59 9.02 -2.45
C THR A 146 -9.78 9.04 -3.96
N VAL A 147 -10.99 8.79 -4.43
CA VAL A 147 -11.38 8.92 -5.84
C VAL A 147 -12.38 10.06 -5.96
N LYS A 148 -12.08 10.99 -6.85
CA LYS A 148 -12.91 12.16 -7.15
C LYS A 148 -13.40 12.07 -8.59
N ASP A 149 -14.63 12.55 -8.82
CA ASP A 149 -15.16 12.75 -10.16
C ASP A 149 -14.68 14.07 -10.79
N VAL A 150 -15.13 14.36 -12.01
CA VAL A 150 -14.81 15.59 -12.74
C VAL A 150 -15.30 16.89 -12.07
N SER A 151 -16.19 16.80 -11.08
CA SER A 151 -16.66 17.92 -10.27
C SER A 151 -15.91 18.04 -8.95
N GLU A 152 -14.78 17.34 -8.82
CA GLU A 152 -13.96 17.21 -7.60
C GLU A 152 -14.71 16.59 -6.41
N SER A 153 -15.86 15.95 -6.66
CA SER A 153 -16.66 15.32 -5.62
C SER A 153 -16.10 13.93 -5.30
N VAL A 154 -15.91 13.64 -4.01
CA VAL A 154 -15.42 12.33 -3.55
C VAL A 154 -16.51 11.28 -3.75
N ILE A 155 -16.23 10.29 -4.60
CA ILE A 155 -17.15 9.18 -4.90
C ILE A 155 -16.75 7.88 -4.20
N PHE A 156 -15.49 7.75 -3.81
CA PHE A 156 -14.98 6.60 -3.09
C PHE A 156 -13.79 7.01 -2.22
N GLN A 157 -13.69 6.43 -1.02
CA GLN A 157 -12.59 6.69 -0.11
C GLN A 157 -12.25 5.48 0.75
N ILE A 158 -10.96 5.21 0.91
CA ILE A 158 -10.40 4.32 1.93
C ILE A 158 -9.58 5.18 2.87
N ILE A 159 -9.82 5.03 4.17
CA ILE A 159 -9.11 5.74 5.22
C ILE A 159 -8.44 4.69 6.10
N SER A 160 -7.13 4.79 6.29
CA SER A 160 -6.45 4.03 7.33
C SER A 160 -6.84 4.63 8.67
N ALA A 161 -7.65 3.92 9.44
CA ALA A 161 -7.84 4.23 10.85
C ALA A 161 -6.63 3.68 11.60
N ASN A 162 -5.62 4.52 11.83
CA ASN A 162 -4.49 4.10 12.65
C ASN A 162 -4.98 3.92 14.09
N SER A 163 -4.93 2.67 14.55
CA SER A 163 -5.62 2.14 15.73
C SER A 163 -4.96 2.56 17.05
N GLU A 164 -3.89 3.37 17.06
CA GLU A 164 -3.23 3.75 18.31
C GLU A 164 -4.23 4.31 19.34
N TRP A 165 -5.15 5.17 18.91
CA TRP A 165 -6.22 5.66 19.77
C TRP A 165 -7.15 4.54 20.27
N VAL A 166 -7.49 3.58 19.42
CA VAL A 166 -8.32 2.42 19.78
C VAL A 166 -7.57 1.49 20.75
N PHE A 167 -6.27 1.31 20.57
CA PHE A 167 -5.41 0.57 21.47
C PHE A 167 -5.31 1.25 22.85
N TYR A 168 -5.08 2.56 22.89
CA TYR A 168 -5.10 3.33 24.13
C TYR A 168 -6.47 3.29 24.81
N LEU A 169 -7.56 3.35 24.05
CA LEU A 169 -8.92 3.20 24.57
C LEU A 169 -9.11 1.83 25.25
N ILE A 170 -8.65 0.74 24.62
CA ILE A 170 -8.71 -0.61 25.20
C ILE A 170 -7.91 -0.68 26.50
N LEU A 171 -6.69 -0.13 26.54
CA LEU A 171 -5.88 -0.08 27.75
C LEU A 171 -6.56 0.69 28.89
N VAL A 172 -7.18 1.82 28.59
CA VAL A 172 -7.94 2.62 29.57
C VAL A 172 -9.14 1.84 30.10
N ILE A 173 -9.89 1.15 29.24
CA ILE A 173 -11.02 0.32 29.65
C ILE A 173 -10.55 -0.79 30.61
N LEU A 174 -9.46 -1.49 30.28
CA LEU A 174 -8.89 -2.54 31.13
C LEU A 174 -8.45 -1.99 32.50
N ALA A 175 -7.80 -0.83 32.52
CA ALA A 175 -7.37 -0.18 33.75
C ALA A 175 -8.55 0.21 34.66
N VAL A 176 -9.61 0.79 34.07
CA VAL A 176 -10.83 1.18 34.80
C VAL A 176 -11.55 -0.05 35.35
N CYS A 177 -11.69 -1.11 34.55
CA CYS A 177 -12.27 -2.38 35.01
C CYS A 177 -11.46 -2.99 36.17
N GLY A 178 -10.13 -3.00 36.07
CA GLY A 178 -9.24 -3.49 37.14
C GLY A 178 -9.40 -2.69 38.43
N ALA A 179 -9.38 -1.36 38.36
CA ALA A 179 -9.58 -0.49 39.52
C ALA A 179 -10.96 -0.67 40.15
N GLY A 180 -12.01 -0.79 39.33
CA GLY A 180 -13.38 -1.07 39.79
C GLY A 180 -13.48 -2.40 40.52
N LEU A 181 -12.81 -3.45 40.03
CA LEU A 181 -12.80 -4.77 40.63
C LEU A 181 -12.09 -4.77 41.99
N VAL A 182 -10.95 -4.08 42.10
CA VAL A 182 -10.23 -3.90 43.37
C VAL A 182 -11.08 -3.13 44.38
N ALA A 183 -11.69 -2.02 43.97
CA ALA A 183 -12.58 -1.23 44.83
C ALA A 183 -13.77 -2.06 45.33
N PHE A 184 -14.40 -2.84 44.45
CA PHE A 184 -15.49 -3.74 44.81
C PHE A 184 -15.06 -4.79 45.84
N ILE A 185 -13.90 -5.42 45.68
CA ILE A 185 -13.36 -6.39 46.65
C ILE A 185 -13.10 -5.74 48.01
N VAL A 186 -12.51 -4.53 48.04
CA VAL A 186 -12.23 -3.80 49.29
C VAL A 186 -13.53 -3.43 50.01
N ILE A 187 -14.54 -2.94 49.28
CA ILE A 187 -15.84 -2.56 49.85
C ILE A 187 -16.59 -3.79 50.38
N THR A 188 -16.62 -4.88 49.61
CA THR A 188 -17.32 -6.11 50.02
C THR A 188 -16.65 -6.82 51.20
N ARG A 189 -15.30 -6.79 51.28
CA ARG A 189 -14.57 -7.30 52.46
C ARG A 189 -14.70 -6.42 53.71
N ARG A 190 -15.02 -5.13 53.56
CA ARG A 190 -15.27 -4.20 54.67
C ARG A 190 -16.71 -4.21 55.18
N LYS A 191 -17.66 -4.83 54.47
CA LYS A 191 -19.02 -5.02 55.02
C LYS A 191 -18.91 -5.99 56.21
N PRO A 192 -19.33 -5.59 57.43
CA PRO A 192 -19.31 -6.49 58.57
C PRO A 192 -20.20 -7.70 58.29
N LYS A 193 -19.70 -8.90 58.60
CA LYS A 193 -20.52 -10.11 58.66
C LYS A 193 -21.70 -9.80 59.60
N LYS A 194 -22.91 -9.80 59.06
CA LYS A 194 -24.12 -9.93 59.90
C LYS A 194 -24.12 -11.31 60.53
#